data_AF-A0A0G0TD55-F1
#
_entry.id   AF-A0A0G0TD55-F1
#
_cell.length_a   1.000
_cell.length_b   1.000
_cell.length_c   1.000
_cell.angle_alpha   90.00
_cell.angle_beta   90.00
_cell.angle_gamma   90.00
#
_symmetry.space_group_name_H-M   'P 1'
#
loop_
_entity.id
_entity.type
_entity.pdbx_description
1 polymer ?
#
loop_
_entity_poly.entity_id
_entity_poly.type
_entity_poly.pdbx_seq_one_letter_code
_entity_poly.pdbx_strand_id
1 'polypeptide(L)'
;MNTRDEYVEKLANVAKMTPDEAKKVLLDEVQKDLTAEIAKKIRAAEEKIKEEAHAKAEEILLDTMKHGATNYTAEYTVSSVTVPNEDAKGRIIGAGGRNIRTFEKEAGVEIEIDETNEIRLSSFDSIRREVARRALEILIKDARIQPSRIEEVVRQVRTEMEDVLLEEGKKITHECGVYNLPVELMRMIGRFRFRTSYGQNLGIHTIEETRMGVAMSQEIGANADIVRLGCLLHDIGKVVTNEEGNHIELGVNLLKKYGIPKEVIACVAEHHEDKPFSSNESVIVWMADAISGSRPGARYEPHEDYVKRMSVIEEIAKSFSGVDVAFAFQAGRDVRVIVNPDEVDDDNLTILARDIAKKLEKEAEYAGQIKVSVIREVRATEVTSAK
;
A
#
# COMPACT_ATOMS: atom_id res chain seq x y z
N MET A 1 1.00 -33.41 -81.46
CA MET A 1 0.75 -32.50 -80.33
C MET A 1 0.61 -33.35 -79.09
N ASN A 2 1.20 -32.92 -77.98
CA ASN A 2 1.27 -33.70 -76.75
C ASN A 2 -0.14 -33.76 -76.15
N THR A 3 -0.64 -34.95 -75.81
CA THR A 3 -2.04 -35.18 -75.35
C THR A 3 -2.43 -34.28 -74.17
N ARG A 4 -1.43 -33.88 -73.38
CA ARG A 4 -1.57 -32.92 -72.27
C ARG A 4 -2.01 -31.53 -72.74
N ASP A 5 -1.49 -31.04 -73.86
CA ASP A 5 -1.77 -29.70 -74.37
C ASP A 5 -3.21 -29.61 -74.90
N GLU A 6 -3.70 -30.67 -75.57
CA GLU A 6 -5.10 -30.76 -76.00
C GLU A 6 -6.08 -30.80 -74.82
N TYR A 7 -5.73 -31.47 -73.72
CA TYR A 7 -6.57 -31.47 -72.52
C TYR A 7 -6.60 -30.11 -71.83
N VAL A 8 -5.46 -29.41 -71.78
CA VAL A 8 -5.36 -28.05 -71.23
C VAL A 8 -6.21 -27.08 -72.04
N GLU A 9 -6.18 -27.18 -73.38
CA GLU A 9 -6.93 -26.31 -74.29
C GLU A 9 -8.44 -26.55 -74.23
N LYS A 10 -8.88 -27.81 -74.12
CA LYS A 10 -10.30 -28.16 -73.92
C LYS A 10 -10.81 -27.67 -72.57
N LEU A 11 -10.03 -27.83 -71.50
CA LEU A 11 -10.39 -27.33 -70.17
C LEU A 11 -10.45 -25.79 -70.12
N ALA A 12 -9.51 -25.10 -70.78
CA ALA A 12 -9.52 -23.64 -70.90
C ALA A 12 -10.77 -23.12 -71.64
N ASN A 13 -11.17 -23.79 -72.72
CA ASN A 13 -12.39 -23.46 -73.47
C ASN A 13 -13.68 -23.68 -72.65
N VAL A 14 -13.75 -24.76 -71.87
CA VAL A 14 -14.92 -25.04 -71.01
C VAL A 14 -14.99 -24.08 -69.82
N ALA A 15 -13.85 -23.77 -69.21
CA ALA A 15 -13.74 -22.83 -68.09
C ALA A 15 -13.84 -21.35 -68.51
N LYS A 16 -13.75 -21.06 -69.82
CA LYS A 16 -13.65 -19.70 -70.40
C LYS A 16 -12.51 -18.87 -69.78
N MET A 17 -11.42 -19.51 -69.42
CA MET A 17 -10.25 -18.90 -68.80
C MET A 17 -8.99 -19.49 -69.41
N THR A 18 -7.96 -18.68 -69.59
CA THR A 18 -6.64 -19.17 -69.98
C THR A 18 -5.99 -19.96 -68.83
N PRO A 19 -5.04 -20.87 -69.13
CA PRO A 19 -4.33 -21.64 -68.09
C PRO A 19 -3.66 -20.75 -67.02
N ASP A 20 -3.14 -19.59 -67.41
CA ASP A 20 -2.51 -18.63 -66.49
C ASP A 20 -3.54 -17.92 -65.60
N GLU A 21 -4.72 -17.57 -66.13
CA GLU A 21 -5.82 -16.99 -65.34
C GLU A 21 -6.38 -18.00 -64.34
N ALA A 22 -6.57 -19.26 -64.74
CA ALA A 22 -7.03 -20.32 -63.85
C ALA A 22 -6.03 -20.58 -62.72
N LYS A 23 -4.73 -20.59 -63.05
CA LYS A 23 -3.64 -20.70 -62.06
C LYS A 23 -3.64 -19.52 -61.10
N LYS A 24 -3.85 -18.29 -61.60
CA LYS A 24 -3.89 -17.09 -60.76
C LYS A 24 -5.08 -17.12 -59.80
N VAL A 25 -6.27 -17.46 -60.27
CA VAL A 25 -7.47 -17.57 -59.41
C VAL A 25 -7.30 -18.66 -58.36
N LEU A 26 -6.73 -19.82 -58.72
CA LEU A 26 -6.44 -20.88 -57.76
C LEU A 26 -5.43 -20.41 -56.70
N LEU A 27 -4.36 -19.74 -57.11
CA LEU A 27 -3.36 -19.20 -56.18
C LEU A 27 -3.94 -18.12 -55.27
N ASP A 28 -4.80 -17.22 -55.78
CA ASP A 28 -5.47 -16.19 -55.00
C ASP A 28 -6.43 -16.80 -53.96
N GLU A 29 -7.17 -17.84 -54.32
CA GLU A 29 -8.11 -18.52 -53.41
C GLU A 29 -7.35 -19.32 -52.34
N VAL A 30 -6.30 -20.05 -52.73
CA VAL A 30 -5.39 -20.73 -51.79
C VAL A 30 -4.72 -19.72 -50.85
N GLN A 31 -4.35 -18.54 -51.36
CA GLN A 31 -3.76 -17.49 -50.54
C GLN A 31 -4.77 -16.93 -49.52
N LYS A 32 -6.05 -16.74 -49.90
CA LYS A 32 -7.10 -16.33 -48.95
C LYS A 32 -7.34 -17.39 -47.87
N ASP A 33 -7.45 -18.65 -48.26
CA ASP A 33 -7.66 -19.77 -47.33
C ASP A 33 -6.49 -19.91 -46.36
N LEU A 34 -5.25 -19.85 -46.88
CA LEU A 34 -4.04 -19.85 -46.05
C LEU A 34 -3.99 -18.62 -45.12
N THR A 35 -4.42 -17.44 -45.59
CA THR A 35 -4.47 -16.23 -44.75
C THR A 35 -5.41 -16.41 -43.57
N ALA A 36 -6.60 -16.98 -43.80
CA ALA A 36 -7.56 -17.28 -42.74
C ALA A 36 -7.03 -18.33 -41.75
N GLU A 37 -6.38 -19.39 -42.26
CA GLU A 37 -5.78 -20.44 -41.43
C GLU A 37 -4.62 -19.90 -40.56
N ILE A 38 -3.75 -19.07 -41.16
CA ILE A 38 -2.65 -18.39 -40.45
C ILE A 38 -3.21 -17.48 -39.37
N ALA A 39 -4.21 -16.65 -39.68
CA ALA A 39 -4.84 -15.77 -38.70
C ALA A 39 -5.46 -16.55 -37.54
N LYS A 40 -6.07 -17.71 -37.80
CA LYS A 40 -6.61 -18.59 -36.76
C LYS A 40 -5.51 -19.17 -35.87
N LYS A 41 -4.39 -19.61 -36.47
CA LYS A 41 -3.22 -20.11 -35.71
C LYS A 41 -2.58 -19.01 -34.86
N ILE A 42 -2.47 -17.79 -35.38
CA ILE A 42 -1.95 -16.63 -34.62
C ILE A 42 -2.83 -16.37 -33.41
N ARG A 43 -4.16 -16.24 -33.56
CA ARG A 43 -5.06 -16.00 -32.43
C ARG A 43 -5.00 -17.11 -31.39
N ALA A 44 -5.01 -18.37 -31.82
CA ALA A 44 -4.92 -19.50 -30.91
C ALA A 44 -3.58 -19.52 -30.15
N ALA A 45 -2.48 -19.15 -30.81
CA ALA A 45 -1.17 -19.02 -30.17
C ALA A 45 -1.14 -17.85 -29.17
N GLU A 46 -1.69 -16.68 -29.53
CA GLU A 46 -1.79 -15.52 -28.64
C GLU A 46 -2.64 -15.81 -27.40
N GLU A 47 -3.76 -16.52 -27.57
CA GLU A 47 -4.65 -16.91 -26.47
C GLU A 47 -3.97 -17.91 -25.52
N LYS A 48 -3.28 -18.92 -26.09
CA LYS A 48 -2.45 -19.85 -25.32
C LYS A 48 -1.33 -19.13 -24.55
N ILE A 49 -0.64 -18.17 -25.19
CA ILE A 49 0.40 -17.36 -24.53
C ILE A 49 -0.19 -16.56 -23.37
N LYS A 50 -1.40 -15.99 -23.54
CA LYS A 50 -2.09 -15.28 -22.46
C LYS A 50 -2.43 -16.18 -21.28
N GLU A 51 -2.97 -17.38 -21.53
CA GLU A 51 -3.30 -18.34 -20.48
C GLU A 51 -2.05 -18.81 -19.73
N GLU A 52 -0.98 -19.16 -20.45
CA GLU A 52 0.29 -19.58 -19.86
C GLU A 52 0.94 -18.44 -19.06
N ALA A 53 0.89 -17.21 -19.57
CA ALA A 53 1.39 -16.03 -18.86
C ALA A 53 0.59 -15.74 -17.58
N HIS A 54 -0.74 -15.88 -17.62
CA HIS A 54 -1.59 -15.70 -16.43
C HIS A 54 -1.27 -16.74 -15.36
N ALA A 55 -1.18 -18.02 -15.74
CA ALA A 55 -0.84 -19.10 -14.80
C ALA A 55 0.55 -18.89 -14.19
N LYS A 56 1.53 -18.45 -14.99
CA LYS A 56 2.89 -18.16 -14.49
C LYS A 56 2.91 -16.95 -13.56
N ALA A 57 2.13 -15.90 -13.85
CA ALA A 57 2.01 -14.74 -12.97
C ALA A 57 1.40 -15.11 -11.61
N GLU A 58 0.36 -15.94 -11.59
CA GLU A 58 -0.22 -16.47 -10.34
C GLU A 58 0.80 -17.28 -9.53
N GLU A 59 1.58 -18.15 -10.19
CA GLU A 59 2.65 -18.93 -9.53
C GLU A 59 3.71 -18.01 -8.89
N ILE A 60 4.18 -16.99 -9.62
CA ILE A 60 5.17 -16.02 -9.13
C ILE A 60 4.63 -15.24 -7.93
N LEU A 61 3.37 -14.79 -7.99
CA LEU A 61 2.73 -14.06 -6.89
C LEU A 61 2.61 -14.94 -5.64
N LEU A 62 2.15 -16.18 -5.80
CA LEU A 62 2.03 -17.13 -4.69
C LEU A 62 3.38 -17.47 -4.08
N ASP A 63 4.43 -17.64 -4.89
CA ASP A 63 5.77 -17.91 -4.39
C ASP A 63 6.37 -16.69 -3.67
N THR A 64 6.19 -15.50 -4.23
CA THR A 64 6.59 -14.24 -3.60
C THR A 64 5.94 -14.07 -2.24
N MET A 65 4.63 -14.30 -2.12
CA MET A 65 3.90 -14.15 -0.85
C MET A 65 4.43 -15.09 0.25
N LYS A 66 4.92 -16.28 -0.09
CA LYS A 66 5.53 -17.20 0.89
C LYS A 66 6.80 -16.61 1.51
N HIS A 67 7.55 -15.81 0.77
CA HIS A 67 8.78 -15.18 1.25
C HIS A 67 8.53 -14.05 2.27
N GLY A 68 7.29 -13.55 2.36
CA GLY A 68 6.89 -12.53 3.32
C GLY A 68 6.76 -13.01 4.78
N ALA A 69 6.87 -14.32 5.06
CA ALA A 69 6.76 -14.83 6.42
C ALA A 69 7.89 -14.30 7.33
N THR A 70 7.54 -13.59 8.40
CA THR A 70 8.49 -13.00 9.36
C THR A 70 8.36 -13.66 10.74
N ASN A 71 9.50 -13.91 11.39
CA ASN A 71 9.56 -14.39 12.78
C ASN A 71 9.55 -13.23 13.80
N TYR A 72 9.36 -12.00 13.33
CA TYR A 72 9.44 -10.80 14.15
C TYR A 72 8.07 -10.55 14.78
N THR A 73 7.98 -10.60 16.11
CA THR A 73 6.71 -10.45 16.83
C THR A 73 6.27 -8.99 16.87
N ALA A 74 5.01 -8.72 16.50
CA ALA A 74 4.41 -7.40 16.61
C ALA A 74 4.19 -7.01 18.08
N GLU A 75 4.56 -5.78 18.43
CA GLU A 75 4.15 -5.14 19.69
C GLU A 75 3.02 -4.14 19.40
N TYR A 76 2.03 -4.09 20.30
CA TYR A 76 0.80 -3.33 20.12
C TYR A 76 1.01 -1.81 20.17
N THR A 77 0.07 -1.10 19.54
CA THR A 77 0.02 0.35 19.29
C THR A 77 -0.06 1.23 20.54
N VAL A 78 -0.42 0.66 21.69
CA VAL A 78 -0.60 1.37 22.95
C VAL A 78 0.61 1.10 23.85
N SER A 79 1.33 2.18 24.18
CA SER A 79 2.35 2.13 25.22
C SER A 79 1.63 2.23 26.56
N SER A 80 1.30 1.09 27.15
CA SER A 80 0.79 1.01 28.52
C SER A 80 1.87 0.56 29.49
N VAL A 81 1.78 1.02 30.74
CA VAL A 81 2.61 0.55 31.85
C VAL A 81 1.68 0.08 32.96
N THR A 82 1.83 -1.18 33.36
CA THR A 82 1.08 -1.74 34.48
C THR A 82 1.68 -1.28 35.80
N VAL A 83 0.83 -0.76 36.68
CA VAL A 83 1.18 -0.26 38.01
C VAL A 83 0.82 -1.32 39.06
N PRO A 84 1.69 -1.60 40.05
CA PRO A 84 1.46 -2.69 40.99
C PRO A 84 0.34 -2.45 42.00
N ASN A 85 0.06 -1.19 42.36
CA ASN A 85 -0.96 -0.81 43.34
C ASN A 85 -1.30 0.70 43.28
N GLU A 86 -2.39 1.09 43.96
CA GLU A 86 -2.84 2.49 44.07
C GLU A 86 -1.79 3.41 44.72
N ASP A 87 -0.97 2.90 45.65
CA ASP A 87 0.11 3.69 46.27
C ASP A 87 1.18 4.13 45.26
N ALA A 88 1.47 3.28 44.27
CA ALA A 88 2.38 3.62 43.18
C ALA A 88 1.73 4.64 42.23
N LYS A 89 0.43 4.49 41.90
CA LYS A 89 -0.31 5.52 41.14
C LYS A 89 -0.29 6.88 41.85
N GLY A 90 -0.53 6.90 43.17
CA GLY A 90 -0.49 8.13 43.98
C GLY A 90 0.88 8.81 43.95
N ARG A 91 1.97 8.04 43.92
CA ARG A 91 3.34 8.58 43.76
C ARG A 91 3.61 9.11 42.35
N ILE A 92 3.07 8.48 41.32
CA ILE A 92 3.17 8.95 39.93
C ILE A 92 2.45 10.29 39.77
N ILE A 93 1.24 10.43 40.33
CA ILE A 93 0.49 11.70 40.32
C ILE A 93 1.24 12.76 41.15
N GLY A 94 1.62 12.39 42.38
CA GLY A 94 2.25 13.29 43.34
C GLY A 94 1.30 14.36 43.89
N ALA A 95 1.72 15.05 44.95
CA ALA A 95 0.90 16.09 45.58
C ALA A 95 0.55 17.21 44.58
N GLY A 96 -0.75 17.45 44.36
CA GLY A 96 -1.24 18.46 43.42
C GLY A 96 -0.90 18.18 41.95
N GLY A 97 -0.61 16.92 41.58
CA GLY A 97 -0.21 16.55 40.22
C GLY A 97 1.20 17.01 39.85
N ARG A 98 2.05 17.32 40.82
CA ARG A 98 3.41 17.85 40.56
C ARG A 98 4.29 16.84 39.80
N ASN A 99 4.23 15.57 40.17
CA ASN A 99 5.11 14.56 39.61
C ASN A 99 4.71 14.20 38.18
N ILE A 100 3.42 13.98 37.94
CA ILE A 100 2.90 13.68 36.59
C ILE A 100 3.21 14.83 35.62
N ARG A 101 2.97 16.08 36.02
CA ARG A 101 3.30 17.25 35.17
C ARG A 101 4.80 17.39 34.89
N THR A 102 5.66 17.11 35.87
CA THR A 102 7.11 17.09 35.63
C THR A 102 7.46 15.98 34.65
N PHE A 103 6.91 14.78 34.82
CA PHE A 103 7.18 13.66 33.93
C PHE A 103 6.71 13.93 32.50
N GLU A 104 5.47 14.39 32.32
CA GLU A 104 4.90 14.76 31.01
C GLU A 104 5.75 15.80 30.30
N LYS A 105 6.21 16.82 31.04
CA LYS A 105 7.09 17.86 30.51
C LYS A 105 8.46 17.32 30.09
N GLU A 106 9.11 16.54 30.95
CA GLU A 106 10.48 16.06 30.69
C GLU A 106 10.52 14.98 29.59
N ALA A 107 9.54 14.08 29.58
CA ALA A 107 9.43 13.02 28.59
C ALA A 107 8.76 13.48 27.28
N GLY A 108 7.98 14.57 27.32
CA GLY A 108 7.26 15.10 26.15
C GLY A 108 6.09 14.22 25.73
N VAL A 109 5.35 13.71 26.70
CA VAL A 109 4.19 12.82 26.53
C VAL A 109 3.03 13.30 27.40
N GLU A 110 1.82 12.85 27.10
CA GLU A 110 0.65 12.98 27.96
C GLU A 110 0.38 11.64 28.63
N ILE A 111 0.04 11.68 29.92
CA ILE A 111 -0.25 10.49 30.70
C ILE A 111 -1.75 10.44 31.02
N GLU A 112 -2.39 9.37 30.58
CA GLU A 112 -3.76 9.04 31.01
C GLU A 112 -3.72 7.98 32.09
N ILE A 113 -4.35 8.29 33.23
CA ILE A 113 -4.54 7.35 34.34
C ILE A 113 -6.04 7.10 34.46
N ASP A 114 -6.45 5.84 34.31
CA ASP A 114 -7.82 5.43 34.53
C ASP A 114 -7.99 4.64 35.86
N GLU A 115 -9.20 4.16 36.11
CA GLU A 115 -9.51 3.38 37.32
C GLU A 115 -8.80 2.01 37.33
N THR A 116 -8.28 1.54 36.19
CA THR A 116 -7.54 0.27 36.08
C THR A 116 -6.09 0.44 36.50
N ASN A 117 -5.37 -0.65 36.74
CA ASN A 117 -3.94 -0.61 37.06
C ASN A 117 -3.04 -0.34 35.84
N GLU A 118 -3.57 0.19 34.74
CA GLU A 118 -2.80 0.57 33.56
C GLU A 118 -2.72 2.09 33.40
N ILE A 119 -1.52 2.55 33.03
CA ILE A 119 -1.29 3.94 32.64
C ILE A 119 -1.02 3.96 31.15
N ARG A 120 -1.77 4.78 30.40
CA ARG A 120 -1.57 4.97 28.95
C ARG A 120 -0.67 6.17 28.69
N LEU A 121 0.27 6.00 27.77
CA LEU A 121 1.20 7.04 27.34
C LEU A 121 0.91 7.49 25.90
N SER A 122 0.59 8.77 25.74
CA SER A 122 0.19 9.37 24.47
C SER A 122 1.22 10.38 23.98
N SER A 123 1.69 10.22 22.75
CA SER A 123 2.53 11.20 22.03
C SER A 123 2.60 10.86 20.55
N PHE A 124 2.68 11.88 19.70
CA PHE A 124 2.85 11.73 18.25
C PHE A 124 4.21 11.11 17.87
N ASP A 125 5.23 11.36 18.70
CA ASP A 125 6.57 10.79 18.54
C ASP A 125 6.66 9.46 19.27
N SER A 126 6.79 8.37 18.50
CA SER A 126 6.92 7.01 19.03
C SER A 126 8.16 6.83 19.92
N ILE A 127 9.24 7.57 19.67
CA ILE A 127 10.45 7.49 20.49
C ILE A 127 10.22 8.13 21.85
N ARG A 128 9.51 9.27 21.90
CA ARG A 128 9.12 9.88 23.19
C ARG A 128 8.25 8.95 24.01
N ARG A 129 7.28 8.26 23.38
CA ARG A 129 6.46 7.25 24.06
C ARG A 129 7.31 6.12 24.64
N GLU A 130 8.27 5.60 23.89
CA GLU A 130 9.13 4.52 24.36
C GLU A 130 10.07 4.98 25.50
N VAL A 131 10.65 6.18 25.38
CA VAL A 131 11.46 6.79 26.45
C VAL A 131 10.63 6.96 27.72
N ALA A 132 9.39 7.46 27.59
CA ALA A 132 8.47 7.60 28.70
C ALA A 132 8.14 6.23 29.33
N ARG A 133 7.81 5.23 28.52
CA ARG A 133 7.49 3.88 29.01
C ARG A 133 8.61 3.30 29.87
N ARG A 134 9.84 3.29 29.34
CA ARG A 134 11.02 2.78 30.05
C ARG A 134 11.35 3.59 31.29
N ALA A 135 11.29 4.92 31.20
CA ALA A 135 11.53 5.80 32.35
C ALA A 135 10.51 5.56 33.47
N LEU A 136 9.24 5.40 33.12
CA LEU A 136 8.18 5.13 34.09
C LEU A 136 8.34 3.75 34.75
N GLU A 137 8.70 2.71 33.98
CA GLU A 137 9.01 1.38 34.53
C GLU A 137 10.17 1.41 35.53
N ILE A 138 11.23 2.17 35.24
CA ILE A 138 12.38 2.35 36.15
C ILE A 138 11.94 3.08 37.42
N LEU A 139 11.19 4.18 37.29
CA LEU A 139 10.70 4.97 38.42
C LEU A 139 9.74 4.18 39.33
N ILE A 140 8.88 3.33 38.76
CA ILE A 140 7.99 2.43 39.50
C ILE A 140 8.81 1.40 40.29
N LYS A 141 9.81 0.77 39.66
CA LYS A 141 10.70 -0.20 40.32
C LYS A 141 11.52 0.44 41.44
N ASP A 142 11.99 1.66 41.24
CA ASP A 142 12.79 2.42 42.22
C ASP A 142 11.92 3.03 43.35
N ALA A 143 10.59 3.09 43.17
CA ALA A 143 9.61 3.69 44.09
C ALA A 143 9.83 5.19 44.42
N ARG A 144 10.91 5.80 43.91
CA ARG A 144 11.31 7.20 44.10
C ARG A 144 10.87 8.04 42.92
N ILE A 145 9.67 8.62 43.03
CA ILE A 145 9.08 9.45 41.99
C ILE A 145 9.04 10.90 42.50
N GLN A 146 10.10 11.65 42.23
CA GLN A 146 10.25 13.06 42.59
C GLN A 146 10.82 13.82 41.38
N PRO A 147 10.57 15.13 41.24
CA PRO A 147 10.98 15.89 40.06
C PRO A 147 12.44 15.71 39.63
N SER A 148 13.38 15.80 40.57
CA SER A 148 14.81 15.62 40.28
C SER A 148 15.16 14.22 39.76
N ARG A 149 14.51 13.19 40.31
CA ARG A 149 14.72 11.80 39.89
C ARG A 149 14.08 11.52 38.54
N ILE A 150 12.92 12.11 38.28
CA ILE A 150 12.26 12.04 36.97
C ILE A 150 13.16 12.63 35.89
N GLU A 151 13.69 13.84 36.10
CA GLU A 151 14.62 14.49 35.18
C GLU A 151 15.87 13.64 34.90
N GLU A 152 16.45 13.06 35.95
CA GLU A 152 17.62 12.18 35.87
C GLU A 152 17.33 10.92 35.04
N VAL A 153 16.26 10.18 35.38
CA VAL A 153 15.92 8.91 34.73
C VAL A 153 15.52 9.13 33.27
N VAL A 154 14.70 10.15 32.98
CA VAL A 154 14.30 10.46 31.60
C VAL A 154 15.53 10.81 30.74
N ARG A 155 16.47 11.59 31.28
CA ARG A 155 17.72 11.91 30.58
C ARG A 155 18.57 10.68 30.33
N GLN A 156 18.74 9.82 31.33
CA GLN A 156 19.48 8.57 31.22
C GLN A 156 18.88 7.68 30.13
N VAL A 157 17.57 7.41 30.19
CA VAL A 157 16.87 6.57 29.21
C VAL A 157 16.96 7.16 27.80
N ARG A 158 16.87 8.49 27.65
CA ARG A 158 17.04 9.14 26.35
C ARG A 158 18.42 8.90 25.76
N THR A 159 19.48 8.91 26.57
CA THR A 159 20.84 8.59 26.10
C THR A 159 20.96 7.11 25.73
N GLU A 160 20.46 6.19 26.56
CA GLU A 160 20.46 4.75 26.27
C GLU A 160 19.63 4.41 25.01
N MET A 161 18.59 5.19 24.73
CA MET A 161 17.74 4.98 23.56
C MET A 161 18.50 5.12 22.23
N GLU A 162 19.53 5.98 22.16
CA GLU A 162 20.32 6.13 20.94
C GLU A 162 21.08 4.85 20.55
N ASP A 163 21.56 4.11 21.54
CA ASP A 163 22.21 2.80 21.35
C ASP A 163 21.20 1.72 20.96
N VAL A 164 20.03 1.71 21.62
CA VAL A 164 18.93 0.80 21.27
C VAL A 164 18.47 1.03 19.83
N LEU A 165 18.33 2.29 19.39
CA LEU A 165 17.96 2.61 18.01
C LEU A 165 19.01 2.11 17.02
N LEU A 166 20.30 2.28 17.32
CA LEU A 166 21.35 1.77 16.45
C LEU A 166 21.33 0.24 16.35
N GLU A 167 21.16 -0.46 17.47
CA GLU A 167 21.07 -1.92 17.50
C GLU A 167 19.84 -2.46 16.75
N GLU A 168 18.66 -1.87 16.95
CA GLU A 168 17.45 -2.24 16.19
C GLU A 168 17.60 -1.91 14.71
N GLY A 169 18.25 -0.78 14.38
CA GLY A 169 18.59 -0.42 13.01
C GLY A 169 19.43 -1.50 12.32
N LYS A 170 20.52 -1.94 12.97
CA LYS A 170 21.36 -3.02 12.45
C LYS A 170 20.59 -4.32 12.24
N LYS A 171 19.69 -4.68 13.16
CA LYS A 171 18.85 -5.88 13.02
C LYS A 171 17.97 -5.80 11.78
N ILE A 172 17.25 -4.69 11.60
CA ILE A 172 16.37 -4.48 10.46
C ILE A 172 17.16 -4.51 9.15
N THR A 173 18.28 -3.78 9.08
CA THR A 173 19.09 -3.75 7.84
C THR A 173 19.68 -5.13 7.53
N HIS A 174 20.11 -5.88 8.55
CA HIS A 174 20.63 -7.24 8.39
C HIS A 174 19.55 -8.22 7.89
N GLU A 175 18.35 -8.18 8.46
CA GLU A 175 17.20 -8.98 8.00
C GLU A 175 16.80 -8.66 6.55
N CYS A 176 17.02 -7.41 6.12
CA CYS A 176 16.85 -6.97 4.74
C CYS A 176 18.03 -7.31 3.82
N GLY A 177 19.15 -7.80 4.35
CA GLY A 177 20.38 -8.10 3.59
C GLY A 177 21.19 -6.86 3.19
N VAL A 178 21.09 -5.77 3.94
CA VAL A 178 21.80 -4.49 3.71
C VAL A 178 22.80 -4.24 4.84
N TYR A 179 24.08 -4.10 4.48
CA TYR A 179 25.18 -4.02 5.47
C TYR A 179 25.97 -2.71 5.43
N ASN A 180 25.90 -1.95 4.33
CA ASN A 180 26.78 -0.80 4.07
C ASN A 180 26.03 0.54 4.10
N LEU A 181 25.25 0.79 5.16
CA LEU A 181 24.59 2.08 5.36
C LEU A 181 25.36 2.96 6.36
N PRO A 182 25.31 4.30 6.20
CA PRO A 182 25.79 5.23 7.22
C PRO A 182 25.15 4.97 8.59
N VAL A 183 25.93 5.10 9.66
CA VAL A 183 25.49 4.84 11.05
C VAL A 183 24.24 5.65 11.42
N GLU A 184 24.19 6.91 11.00
CA GLU A 184 23.03 7.77 11.25
C GLU A 184 21.77 7.27 10.53
N LEU A 185 21.88 6.78 9.29
CA LEU A 185 20.75 6.17 8.59
C LEU A 185 20.31 4.86 9.26
N MET A 186 21.25 4.03 9.72
CA MET A 186 20.91 2.84 10.50
C MET A 186 20.15 3.21 11.78
N ARG A 187 20.59 4.25 12.49
CA ARG A 187 19.88 4.73 13.69
C ARG A 187 18.48 5.24 13.37
N MET A 188 18.29 5.90 12.23
CA MET A 188 16.95 6.31 11.76
C MET A 188 16.07 5.11 11.45
N ILE A 189 16.59 4.09 10.75
CA ILE A 189 15.88 2.84 10.48
C ILE A 189 15.48 2.14 11.79
N GLY A 190 16.31 2.21 12.84
CA GLY A 190 15.96 1.71 14.17
C GLY A 190 14.66 2.28 14.74
N ARG A 191 14.27 3.49 14.33
CA ARG A 191 12.99 4.10 14.75
C ARG A 191 11.78 3.35 14.17
N PHE A 192 11.94 2.58 13.10
CA PHE A 192 10.87 1.77 12.50
C PHE A 192 10.30 0.79 13.51
N ARG A 193 11.14 0.29 14.43
CA ARG A 193 10.72 -0.62 15.49
C ARG A 193 9.64 -0.06 16.40
N PHE A 194 9.61 1.26 16.59
CA PHE A 194 8.67 1.93 17.48
C PHE A 194 7.55 2.62 16.70
N ARG A 195 7.66 2.70 15.37
CA ARG A 195 6.66 3.33 14.51
C ARG A 195 5.63 2.29 14.07
N THR A 196 4.37 2.69 14.07
CA THR A 196 3.25 1.89 13.57
C THR A 196 2.46 2.73 12.59
N SER A 197 2.02 2.11 11.49
CA SER A 197 1.11 2.71 10.50
C SER A 197 -0.10 1.80 10.36
N TYR A 198 -1.30 2.32 10.62
CA TYR A 198 -2.56 1.55 10.58
C TYR A 198 -2.52 0.25 11.41
N GLY A 199 -1.85 0.26 12.57
CA GLY A 199 -1.71 -0.93 13.42
C GLY A 199 -0.57 -1.88 13.04
N GLN A 200 0.08 -1.71 11.88
CA GLN A 200 1.24 -2.50 11.46
C GLN A 200 2.56 -1.86 11.90
N ASN A 201 3.42 -2.63 12.57
CA ASN A 201 4.77 -2.18 12.90
C ASN A 201 5.58 -1.90 11.62
N LEU A 202 6.20 -0.72 11.53
CA LEU A 202 6.93 -0.30 10.33
C LEU A 202 8.17 -1.19 10.08
N GLY A 203 8.89 -1.60 11.12
CA GLY A 203 10.08 -2.45 10.96
C GLY A 203 9.73 -3.82 10.37
N ILE A 204 8.67 -4.44 10.87
CA ILE A 204 8.17 -5.74 10.36
C ILE A 204 7.72 -5.60 8.91
N HIS A 205 6.90 -4.58 8.65
CA HIS A 205 6.42 -4.25 7.30
C HIS A 205 7.58 -4.11 6.31
N THR A 206 8.60 -3.32 6.66
CA THR A 206 9.76 -3.10 5.81
C THR A 206 10.56 -4.38 5.55
N ILE A 207 10.77 -5.23 6.56
CA ILE A 207 11.50 -6.51 6.39
C ILE A 207 10.75 -7.42 5.42
N GLU A 208 9.45 -7.56 5.62
CA GLU A 208 8.59 -8.40 4.80
C GLU A 208 8.50 -7.91 3.36
N GLU A 209 8.20 -6.62 3.18
CA GLU A 209 8.22 -5.96 1.89
C GLU A 209 9.55 -6.20 1.18
N THR A 210 10.68 -6.02 1.87
CA THR A 210 12.00 -6.22 1.28
C THR A 210 12.20 -7.66 0.80
N ARG A 211 11.76 -8.66 1.57
CA ARG A 211 11.86 -10.07 1.18
C ARG A 211 11.02 -10.36 -0.08
N MET A 212 9.80 -9.84 -0.14
CA MET A 212 8.93 -10.00 -1.30
C MET A 212 9.47 -9.26 -2.53
N GLY A 213 9.92 -8.02 -2.37
CA GLY A 213 10.52 -7.22 -3.44
C GLY A 213 11.75 -7.91 -4.04
N VAL A 214 12.65 -8.42 -3.21
CA VAL A 214 13.82 -9.17 -3.68
C VAL A 214 13.42 -10.42 -4.45
N ALA A 215 12.46 -11.21 -3.97
CA ALA A 215 11.97 -12.39 -4.68
C ALA A 215 11.38 -12.01 -6.06
N MET A 216 10.51 -10.99 -6.11
CA MET A 216 9.95 -10.50 -7.38
C MET A 216 11.03 -10.03 -8.36
N SER A 217 12.04 -9.32 -7.84
CA SER A 217 13.13 -8.82 -8.69
C SER A 217 13.92 -9.92 -9.37
N GLN A 218 14.09 -11.07 -8.70
CA GLN A 218 14.81 -12.23 -9.24
C GLN A 218 14.02 -12.92 -10.36
N GLU A 219 12.70 -13.08 -10.18
CA GLU A 219 11.82 -13.69 -11.18
C GLU A 219 11.68 -12.81 -12.44
N ILE A 220 11.63 -11.49 -12.27
CA ILE A 220 11.45 -10.53 -13.36
C ILE A 220 12.79 -10.14 -14.03
N GLY A 221 13.92 -10.42 -13.38
CA GLY A 221 15.25 -10.02 -13.85
C GLY A 221 15.56 -8.53 -13.64
N ALA A 222 14.92 -7.90 -12.64
CA ALA A 222 15.21 -6.53 -12.23
C ALA A 222 16.43 -6.47 -11.28
N ASN A 223 16.94 -5.26 -11.00
CA ASN A 223 18.09 -5.13 -10.11
C ASN A 223 17.70 -5.34 -8.64
N ALA A 224 18.02 -6.52 -8.10
CA ALA A 224 17.69 -6.90 -6.72
C ALA A 224 18.31 -5.98 -5.65
N ASP A 225 19.47 -5.36 -5.90
CA ASP A 225 20.12 -4.47 -4.93
C ASP A 225 19.40 -3.13 -4.84
N ILE A 226 18.92 -2.61 -5.99
CA ILE A 226 18.11 -1.39 -6.02
C ILE A 226 16.76 -1.63 -5.35
N VAL A 227 16.09 -2.75 -5.66
CA VAL A 227 14.81 -3.10 -5.02
C VAL A 227 14.97 -3.28 -3.51
N ARG A 228 16.02 -4.00 -3.08
CA ARG A 228 16.30 -4.20 -1.65
C ARG A 228 16.47 -2.89 -0.89
N LEU A 229 17.26 -1.96 -1.45
CA LEU A 229 17.47 -0.66 -0.83
C LEU A 229 16.21 0.21 -0.91
N GLY A 230 15.47 0.12 -2.02
CA GLY A 230 14.18 0.80 -2.23
C GLY A 230 13.15 0.40 -1.19
N CYS A 231 12.90 -0.90 -1.01
CA CYS A 231 11.98 -1.43 0.00
C CYS A 231 12.40 -1.06 1.42
N LEU A 232 13.69 -1.17 1.75
CA LEU A 232 14.20 -0.79 3.07
C LEU A 232 13.95 0.69 3.40
N LEU A 233 13.99 1.56 2.40
CA LEU A 233 14.00 3.01 2.59
C LEU A 233 12.69 3.70 2.16
N HIS A 234 11.71 2.99 1.60
CA HIS A 234 10.48 3.57 1.02
C HIS A 234 9.79 4.55 1.99
N ASP A 235 9.71 4.16 3.26
CA ASP A 235 9.02 4.92 4.31
C ASP A 235 9.94 5.63 5.31
N ILE A 236 11.23 5.81 4.98
CA ILE A 236 12.20 6.45 5.90
C ILE A 236 11.79 7.87 6.30
N GLY A 237 10.99 8.55 5.47
CA GLY A 237 10.45 9.86 5.81
C GLY A 237 9.45 9.84 6.97
N LYS A 238 8.79 8.72 7.28
CA LYS A 238 7.83 8.63 8.40
C LYS A 238 8.49 8.78 9.77
N VAL A 239 9.82 8.65 9.85
CA VAL A 239 10.60 8.82 11.09
C VAL A 239 11.43 10.09 11.11
N VAL A 240 11.26 10.97 10.12
CA VAL A 240 11.80 12.34 10.11
C VAL A 240 10.83 13.24 10.87
N THR A 241 11.20 13.69 12.07
CA THR A 241 10.30 14.40 13.00
C THR A 241 10.50 15.91 13.07
N ASN A 242 11.61 16.43 12.52
CA ASN A 242 12.05 17.81 12.75
C ASN A 242 11.87 18.73 11.53
N GLU A 243 11.30 18.21 10.44
CA GLU A 243 11.10 18.91 9.19
C GLU A 243 9.62 18.78 8.79
N GLU A 244 9.00 19.88 8.34
CA GLU A 244 7.64 19.86 7.81
C GLU A 244 7.65 19.37 6.35
N GLY A 245 6.70 18.51 5.99
CA GLY A 245 6.56 17.97 4.64
C GLY A 245 5.84 16.62 4.63
N ASN A 246 5.47 16.14 3.43
CA ASN A 246 5.00 14.76 3.31
C ASN A 246 6.19 13.79 3.44
N HIS A 247 5.94 12.55 3.88
CA HIS A 247 7.02 11.59 4.16
C HIS A 247 7.82 11.21 2.91
N ILE A 248 7.22 11.30 1.72
CA ILE A 248 7.92 11.03 0.45
C ILE A 248 9.01 12.09 0.23
N GLU A 249 8.67 13.36 0.31
CA GLU A 249 9.59 14.49 0.15
C GLU A 249 10.70 14.47 1.21
N LEU A 250 10.33 14.23 2.47
CA LEU A 250 11.28 14.11 3.57
C LEU A 250 12.25 12.96 3.34
N GLY A 251 11.75 11.79 2.92
CA GLY A 251 12.57 10.64 2.55
C GLY A 251 13.52 10.95 1.40
N VAL A 252 13.00 11.47 0.28
CA VAL A 252 13.80 11.84 -0.90
C VAL A 252 14.91 12.83 -0.54
N ASN A 253 14.60 13.87 0.23
CA ASN A 253 15.56 14.89 0.63
C ASN A 253 16.64 14.32 1.55
N LEU A 254 16.25 13.47 2.52
CA LEU A 254 17.18 12.76 3.39
C LEU A 254 18.14 11.89 2.59
N LEU A 255 17.63 11.05 1.69
CA LEU A 255 18.44 10.11 0.93
C LEU A 255 19.40 10.81 -0.03
N LYS A 256 19.01 11.95 -0.60
CA LYS A 256 19.92 12.82 -1.36
C LYS A 256 21.07 13.34 -0.50
N LYS A 257 20.81 13.78 0.74
CA LYS A 257 21.86 14.25 1.68
C LYS A 257 22.90 13.15 1.96
N TYR A 258 22.48 11.88 2.03
CA TYR A 258 23.36 10.73 2.25
C TYR A 258 23.97 10.14 0.98
N GLY A 259 23.72 10.71 -0.21
CA GLY A 259 24.32 10.25 -1.46
C GLY A 259 23.82 8.87 -1.93
N ILE A 260 22.59 8.50 -1.57
CA ILE A 260 21.96 7.24 -2.00
C ILE A 260 21.70 7.28 -3.52
N PRO A 261 21.83 6.15 -4.25
CA PRO A 261 21.64 6.12 -5.70
C PRO A 261 20.28 6.67 -6.16
N LYS A 262 20.26 7.30 -7.34
CA LYS A 262 19.07 7.99 -7.86
C LYS A 262 17.92 7.02 -8.13
N GLU A 263 18.26 5.80 -8.54
CA GLU A 263 17.34 4.70 -8.83
C GLU A 263 16.60 4.27 -7.56
N VAL A 264 17.28 4.23 -6.41
CA VAL A 264 16.67 3.96 -5.10
C VAL A 264 15.81 5.13 -4.66
N ILE A 265 16.29 6.36 -4.84
CA ILE A 265 15.51 7.57 -4.54
C ILE A 265 14.25 7.63 -5.40
N ALA A 266 14.30 7.15 -6.65
CA ALA A 266 13.14 7.07 -7.52
C ALA A 266 12.09 6.09 -6.99
N CYS A 267 12.51 4.90 -6.53
CA CYS A 267 11.61 3.94 -5.86
C CYS A 267 10.88 4.61 -4.68
N VAL A 268 11.63 5.29 -3.81
CA VAL A 268 11.07 6.02 -2.65
C VAL A 268 10.15 7.16 -3.08
N ALA A 269 10.45 7.84 -4.17
CA ALA A 269 9.61 8.93 -4.67
C ALA A 269 8.32 8.46 -5.37
N GLU A 270 8.24 7.19 -5.75
CA GLU A 270 7.21 6.62 -6.63
C GLU A 270 6.32 5.59 -5.94
N HIS A 271 6.69 5.12 -4.74
CA HIS A 271 5.99 4.04 -4.02
C HIS A 271 4.55 4.36 -3.59
N HIS A 272 4.04 5.57 -3.82
CA HIS A 272 2.62 5.93 -3.63
C HIS A 272 1.81 6.01 -4.93
N GLU A 273 2.44 5.80 -6.08
CA GLU A 273 1.81 5.95 -7.41
C GLU A 273 1.31 7.38 -7.70
N ASP A 274 1.77 8.39 -6.95
CA ASP A 274 1.43 9.80 -7.17
C ASP A 274 1.99 10.36 -8.50
N LYS A 275 2.93 9.62 -9.11
CA LYS A 275 3.52 9.90 -10.42
C LYS A 275 3.88 8.58 -11.13
N PRO A 276 4.05 8.59 -12.47
CA PRO A 276 4.41 7.38 -13.21
C PRO A 276 5.72 6.76 -12.73
N PHE A 277 5.75 5.43 -12.69
CA PHE A 277 6.96 4.66 -12.38
C PHE A 277 8.03 4.88 -13.45
N SER A 278 9.26 5.13 -13.01
CA SER A 278 10.41 5.37 -13.88
C SER A 278 11.18 4.09 -14.23
N SER A 279 10.99 3.01 -13.47
CA SER A 279 11.62 1.71 -13.72
C SER A 279 10.81 0.53 -13.18
N ASN A 280 11.20 -0.69 -13.58
CA ASN A 280 10.62 -1.93 -13.06
C ASN A 280 10.86 -2.06 -11.54
N GLU A 281 12.00 -1.59 -11.05
CA GLU A 281 12.33 -1.60 -9.62
C GLU A 281 11.34 -0.75 -8.81
N SER A 282 10.96 0.44 -9.29
CA SER A 282 9.93 1.26 -8.63
C SER A 282 8.58 0.55 -8.57
N VAL A 283 8.20 -0.14 -9.65
CA VAL A 283 6.95 -0.94 -9.69
C VAL A 283 7.02 -2.07 -8.67
N ILE A 284 8.15 -2.78 -8.58
CA ILE A 284 8.33 -3.89 -7.64
C ILE A 284 8.26 -3.42 -6.19
N VAL A 285 8.88 -2.28 -5.85
CA VAL A 285 8.82 -1.70 -4.49
C VAL A 285 7.38 -1.35 -4.13
N TRP A 286 6.66 -0.67 -5.02
CA TRP A 286 5.23 -0.37 -4.83
C TRP A 286 4.38 -1.64 -4.66
N MET A 287 4.60 -2.66 -5.50
CA MET A 287 3.88 -3.93 -5.41
C MET A 287 4.15 -4.61 -4.06
N ALA A 288 5.40 -4.62 -3.60
CA ALA A 288 5.77 -5.24 -2.34
C ALA A 288 5.12 -4.52 -1.15
N ASP A 289 5.11 -3.19 -1.14
CA ASP A 289 4.45 -2.38 -0.09
C ASP A 289 2.95 -2.66 -0.07
N ALA A 290 2.31 -2.66 -1.24
CA ALA A 290 0.89 -2.94 -1.38
C ALA A 290 0.51 -4.34 -0.87
N ILE A 291 1.31 -5.37 -1.19
CA ILE A 291 1.09 -6.75 -0.73
C ILE A 291 1.27 -6.85 0.79
N SER A 292 2.35 -6.29 1.35
CA SER A 292 2.64 -6.30 2.79
C SER A 292 1.56 -5.59 3.60
N GLY A 293 1.05 -4.47 3.08
CA GLY A 293 0.05 -3.64 3.75
C GLY A 293 -1.39 -4.12 3.61
N SER A 294 -1.73 -4.88 2.56
CA SER A 294 -3.13 -5.28 2.27
C SER A 294 -3.52 -6.66 2.79
N ARG A 295 -2.58 -7.43 3.35
CA ARG A 295 -2.87 -8.77 3.88
C ARG A 295 -3.84 -8.71 5.08
N PRO A 296 -4.82 -9.64 5.18
CA PRO A 296 -5.73 -9.70 6.31
C PRO A 296 -4.98 -9.81 7.65
N GLY A 297 -5.27 -8.89 8.58
CA GLY A 297 -4.61 -8.83 9.89
C GLY A 297 -3.33 -8.01 9.98
N ALA A 298 -2.78 -7.51 8.86
CA ALA A 298 -1.63 -6.59 8.88
C ALA A 298 -1.97 -5.23 9.47
N ARG A 299 -3.08 -4.66 9.00
CA ARG A 299 -3.57 -3.36 9.44
C ARG A 299 -4.73 -3.58 10.39
N TYR A 300 -4.53 -3.13 11.62
CA TYR A 300 -5.55 -3.10 12.66
C TYR A 300 -6.02 -1.63 12.75
N GLU A 301 -6.80 -1.20 11.77
CA GLU A 301 -7.72 -0.09 12.05
C GLU A 301 -8.79 -0.63 12.99
N PRO A 302 -9.27 0.15 13.99
CA PRO A 302 -10.47 -0.22 14.72
C PRO A 302 -11.58 -0.41 13.68
N HIS A 303 -11.95 -1.67 13.42
CA HIS A 303 -12.90 -2.02 12.36
C HIS A 303 -14.20 -1.23 12.49
N GLU A 304 -14.58 -0.89 13.72
CA GLU A 304 -15.73 -0.04 14.01
C GLU A 304 -15.60 1.38 13.46
N ASP A 305 -14.46 2.05 13.62
CA ASP A 305 -14.28 3.43 13.14
C ASP A 305 -14.17 3.49 11.61
N TYR A 306 -13.55 2.48 10.99
CA TYR A 306 -13.53 2.35 9.53
C TYR A 306 -14.94 2.16 8.97
N VAL A 307 -15.70 1.21 9.52
CA VAL A 307 -17.10 0.97 9.10
C VAL A 307 -17.93 2.22 9.31
N LYS A 308 -17.80 2.87 10.48
CA LYS A 308 -18.55 4.09 10.80
C LYS A 308 -18.21 5.24 9.85
N ARG A 309 -16.94 5.42 9.50
CA ARG A 309 -16.52 6.44 8.51
C ARG A 309 -17.07 6.14 7.12
N MET A 310 -17.02 4.88 6.66
CA MET A 310 -17.59 4.50 5.36
C MET A 310 -19.10 4.70 5.34
N SER A 311 -19.79 4.30 6.42
CA SER A 311 -21.23 4.50 6.56
C SER A 311 -21.61 5.98 6.53
N VAL A 312 -20.83 6.87 7.17
CA VAL A 312 -21.09 8.33 7.11
C VAL A 312 -20.95 8.86 5.67
N ILE A 313 -19.92 8.44 4.94
CA ILE A 313 -19.72 8.83 3.53
C ILE A 313 -20.89 8.34 2.65
N GLU A 314 -21.31 7.08 2.85
CA GLU A 314 -22.43 6.48 2.13
C GLU A 314 -23.76 7.17 2.47
N GLU A 315 -24.01 7.51 3.74
CA GLU A 315 -25.21 8.23 4.18
C GLU A 315 -25.27 9.65 3.60
N ILE A 316 -24.14 10.37 3.56
CA ILE A 316 -24.08 11.70 2.93
C ILE A 316 -24.46 11.61 1.45
N ALA A 317 -23.89 10.65 0.71
CA ALA A 317 -24.21 10.46 -0.71
C ALA A 317 -25.66 10.01 -0.92
N LYS A 318 -26.18 9.13 -0.06
CA LYS A 318 -27.56 8.62 -0.10
C LYS A 318 -28.60 9.68 0.30
N SER A 319 -28.19 10.77 0.95
CA SER A 319 -29.10 11.86 1.34
C SER A 319 -29.63 12.71 0.18
N PHE A 320 -29.09 12.54 -1.03
CA PHE A 320 -29.51 13.29 -2.21
C PHE A 320 -30.70 12.63 -2.91
N SER A 321 -31.62 13.45 -3.41
CA SER A 321 -32.80 12.97 -4.14
C SER A 321 -32.41 12.23 -5.42
N GLY A 322 -33.12 11.13 -5.72
CA GLY A 322 -32.86 10.29 -6.89
C GLY A 322 -31.68 9.32 -6.73
N VAL A 323 -30.99 9.31 -5.58
CA VAL A 323 -29.98 8.29 -5.26
C VAL A 323 -30.66 7.05 -4.69
N ASP A 324 -30.45 5.90 -5.33
CA ASP A 324 -30.96 4.61 -4.87
C ASP A 324 -29.96 3.94 -3.92
N VAL A 325 -28.70 3.87 -4.36
CA VAL A 325 -27.61 3.23 -3.60
C VAL A 325 -26.34 4.04 -3.70
N ALA A 326 -25.58 4.11 -2.59
CA ALA A 326 -24.24 4.69 -2.56
C ALA A 326 -23.28 3.71 -1.87
N PHE A 327 -22.07 3.60 -2.41
CA PHE A 327 -21.01 2.73 -1.90
C PHE A 327 -19.71 3.52 -1.78
N ALA A 328 -19.02 3.37 -0.65
CA ALA A 328 -17.68 3.90 -0.45
C ALA A 328 -16.62 2.78 -0.59
N PHE A 329 -15.71 2.94 -1.53
CA PHE A 329 -14.59 2.03 -1.81
C PHE A 329 -13.26 2.68 -1.43
N GLN A 330 -12.20 1.86 -1.32
CA GLN A 330 -10.83 2.31 -1.10
C GLN A 330 -10.68 3.26 0.09
N ALA A 331 -11.20 2.87 1.25
CA ALA A 331 -11.20 3.71 2.46
C ALA A 331 -11.85 5.09 2.26
N GLY A 332 -12.86 5.17 1.40
CA GLY A 332 -13.64 6.38 1.15
C GLY A 332 -13.09 7.28 0.04
N ARG A 333 -12.03 6.84 -0.67
CA ARG A 333 -11.44 7.60 -1.79
C ARG A 333 -12.19 7.44 -3.12
N ASP A 334 -13.03 6.43 -3.27
CA ASP A 334 -13.91 6.26 -4.43
C ASP A 334 -15.35 6.03 -3.96
N VAL A 335 -16.25 6.96 -4.26
CA VAL A 335 -17.68 6.87 -3.91
C VAL A 335 -18.47 6.65 -5.19
N ARG A 336 -19.20 5.54 -5.25
CA ARG A 336 -20.06 5.20 -6.38
C ARG A 336 -21.51 5.32 -6.00
N VAL A 337 -22.26 6.03 -6.83
CA VAL A 337 -23.66 6.38 -6.56
C VAL A 337 -24.50 5.88 -7.72
N ILE A 338 -25.47 5.02 -7.44
CA ILE A 338 -26.44 4.52 -8.40
C ILE A 338 -27.72 5.32 -8.21
N VAL A 339 -28.21 5.90 -9.31
CA VAL A 339 -29.40 6.74 -9.31
C VAL A 339 -30.57 6.06 -9.98
N ASN A 340 -31.79 6.46 -9.59
CA ASN A 340 -33.00 6.07 -10.28
C ASN A 340 -33.07 6.80 -11.64
N PRO A 341 -33.04 6.08 -12.77
CA PRO A 341 -33.05 6.68 -14.10
C PRO A 341 -34.35 7.42 -14.45
N ASP A 342 -35.45 7.18 -13.73
CA ASP A 342 -36.73 7.86 -13.90
C ASP A 342 -36.79 9.21 -13.17
N GLU A 343 -35.93 9.42 -12.16
CA GLU A 343 -35.88 10.64 -11.35
C GLU A 343 -34.72 11.56 -11.71
N VAL A 344 -33.61 10.99 -12.21
CA VAL A 344 -32.39 11.72 -12.58
C VAL A 344 -32.13 11.56 -14.07
N ASP A 345 -32.14 12.67 -14.81
CA ASP A 345 -31.74 12.73 -16.22
C ASP A 345 -30.23 12.95 -16.39
N ASP A 346 -29.75 12.93 -17.64
CA ASP A 346 -28.32 13.00 -17.93
C ASP A 346 -27.68 14.35 -17.54
N ASP A 347 -28.45 15.44 -17.63
CA ASP A 347 -27.99 16.77 -17.24
C ASP A 347 -27.87 16.87 -15.70
N ASN A 348 -28.88 16.37 -14.98
CA ASN A 348 -28.88 16.32 -13.52
C ASN A 348 -27.85 15.34 -12.95
N LEU A 349 -27.43 14.31 -13.71
CA LEU A 349 -26.38 13.38 -13.32
C LEU A 349 -25.07 14.10 -12.99
N THR A 350 -24.67 15.03 -13.85
CA THR A 350 -23.40 15.78 -13.71
C THR A 350 -23.47 16.75 -12.54
N ILE A 351 -24.63 17.37 -12.33
CA ILE A 351 -24.88 18.29 -11.21
C ILE A 351 -24.83 17.51 -9.89
N LEU A 352 -25.51 16.36 -9.83
CA LEU A 352 -25.55 15.51 -8.65
C LEU A 352 -24.16 15.01 -8.25
N ALA A 353 -23.33 14.57 -9.21
CA ALA A 353 -21.95 14.18 -8.94
C ALA A 353 -21.14 15.30 -8.27
N ARG A 354 -21.32 16.54 -8.75
CA ARG A 354 -20.62 17.71 -8.23
C ARG A 354 -21.11 18.13 -6.85
N ASP A 355 -22.41 18.02 -6.60
CA ASP A 355 -23.01 18.40 -5.32
C ASP A 355 -22.70 17.38 -4.22
N ILE A 356 -22.69 16.08 -4.55
CA ILE A 356 -22.22 15.02 -3.64
C ILE A 356 -20.76 15.25 -3.26
N ALA A 357 -19.87 15.52 -4.25
CA ALA A 357 -18.47 15.79 -4.00
C ALA A 357 -18.26 16.99 -3.06
N LYS A 358 -18.98 18.10 -3.28
CA LYS A 358 -18.92 19.30 -2.43
C LYS A 358 -19.43 19.07 -1.01
N LYS A 359 -20.45 18.22 -0.84
CA LYS A 359 -21.01 17.93 0.48
C LYS A 359 -20.06 17.02 1.27
N LEU A 360 -19.49 16.00 0.62
CA LEU A 360 -18.44 15.17 1.20
C LEU A 360 -17.23 16.02 1.63
N GLU A 361 -16.79 16.97 0.80
CA GLU A 361 -15.68 17.88 1.14
C GLU A 361 -15.92 18.72 2.39
N LYS A 362 -17.18 18.99 2.74
CA LYS A 362 -17.54 19.78 3.93
C LYS A 362 -17.80 18.94 5.16
N GLU A 363 -18.39 17.76 4.99
CA GLU A 363 -19.00 16.99 6.07
C GLU A 363 -18.23 15.70 6.41
N ALA A 364 -17.43 15.17 5.50
CA ALA A 364 -16.66 13.95 5.72
C ALA A 364 -15.21 14.27 6.14
N GLU A 365 -14.72 13.58 7.17
CA GLU A 365 -13.30 13.57 7.51
C GLU A 365 -12.60 12.49 6.67
N TYR A 366 -11.76 12.91 5.72
CA TYR A 366 -11.00 11.99 4.86
C TYR A 366 -9.59 12.50 4.54
N ALA A 367 -8.70 11.58 4.20
CA ALA A 367 -7.32 11.87 3.80
C ALA A 367 -7.14 11.66 2.28
N GLY A 368 -6.88 12.76 1.56
CA GLY A 368 -6.65 12.76 0.11
C GLY A 368 -7.83 13.32 -0.66
N GLN A 369 -7.99 12.93 -1.92
CA GLN A 369 -9.14 13.31 -2.76
C GLN A 369 -10.16 12.18 -2.81
N ILE A 370 -11.45 12.53 -2.85
CA ILE A 370 -12.54 11.59 -3.10
C ILE A 370 -12.97 11.72 -4.55
N LYS A 371 -12.91 10.62 -5.29
CA LYS A 371 -13.52 10.48 -6.60
C LYS A 371 -14.99 10.11 -6.43
N VAL A 372 -15.91 10.89 -7.00
CA VAL A 372 -17.35 10.59 -7.00
C VAL A 372 -17.78 10.17 -8.40
N SER A 373 -18.33 8.96 -8.53
CA SER A 373 -18.86 8.43 -9.78
C SER A 373 -20.36 8.20 -9.64
N VAL A 374 -21.17 8.93 -10.41
CA VAL A 374 -22.63 8.74 -10.44
C VAL A 374 -22.99 7.95 -11.70
N ILE A 375 -23.77 6.88 -11.52
CA ILE A 375 -24.10 5.91 -12.56
C ILE A 375 -25.62 5.83 -12.68
N ARG A 376 -26.12 6.13 -13.88
CA ARG A 376 -27.49 5.90 -14.28
C ARG A 376 -27.53 4.70 -15.21
N GLU A 377 -28.22 3.64 -14.81
CA GLU A 377 -28.31 2.39 -15.57
C GLU A 377 -29.76 2.04 -15.89
N VAL A 378 -30.05 1.74 -17.15
CA VAL A 378 -31.35 1.19 -17.59
C VAL A 378 -31.12 -0.21 -18.13
N ARG A 379 -31.78 -1.21 -17.54
CA ARG A 379 -31.68 -2.62 -17.98
C ARG A 379 -32.97 -3.06 -18.65
N ALA A 380 -32.87 -3.49 -19.90
CA ALA A 380 -33.93 -4.22 -20.61
C ALA A 380 -33.47 -5.65 -20.85
N THR A 381 -34.31 -6.63 -20.54
CA THR A 381 -34.01 -8.06 -20.69
C THR A 381 -35.14 -8.75 -21.46
N GLU A 382 -34.77 -9.58 -22.42
CA GLU A 382 -35.70 -10.40 -23.20
C GLU A 382 -35.15 -11.83 -23.28
N VAL A 383 -36.05 -12.82 -23.34
CA VAL A 383 -35.67 -14.24 -23.32
C VAL A 383 -36.33 -14.95 -24.49
N THR A 384 -35.54 -15.61 -25.33
CA THR A 384 -36.08 -16.43 -26.43
C THR A 384 -36.59 -17.76 -25.88
N SER A 385 -37.69 -18.27 -26.42
CA SER A 385 -38.15 -19.64 -26.14
C SER A 385 -37.75 -20.57 -27.30
N ALA A 386 -37.20 -21.74 -26.99
CA ALA A 386 -36.98 -22.79 -27.99
C ALA A 386 -38.33 -23.39 -28.43
N LYS A 387 -38.46 -23.71 -29.73
CA LYS A 387 -39.65 -24.39 -30.27
C LYS A 387 -39.70 -25.86 -29.89
#